data_AF-A0A6J4SRE3-F1
#
_entry.id   AF-A0A6J4SRE3-F1
#
_cell.length_a   1.000
_cell.length_b   1.000
_cell.length_c   1.000
_cell.angle_alpha   90.00
_cell.angle_beta   90.00
_cell.angle_gamma   90.00
#
_symmetry.space_group_name_H-M   'P 1'
#
loop_
_entity.id
_entity.type
_entity.pdbx_description
1 polymer ?
#
loop_
_entity_poly.entity_id
_entity_poly.type
_entity_poly.pdbx_seq_one_letter_code
_entity_poly.pdbx_strand_id
1 'polypeptide(L)' 'MRLVSAADKLHNARSVLSDYRSLGEDLWGRFNGGRDGTLWYYRAVADALAGDGPVAAELGRVVAELEHDADGSG' A
#
# COMPACT_ATOMS: atom_id res chain seq x y z
N MET A 1 -11.01 17.51 -3.75
CA MET A 1 -9.64 17.21 -3.25
C MET A 1 -9.34 15.73 -3.08
N ARG A 2 -10.32 14.80 -3.00
CA ARG A 2 -10.06 13.35 -2.81
C ARG A 2 -9.29 12.66 -3.94
N LEU A 3 -9.49 13.04 -5.20
CA LEU A 3 -8.79 12.43 -6.35
C LEU A 3 -7.27 12.66 -6.32
N VAL A 4 -6.81 13.85 -5.92
CA VAL A 4 -5.37 14.17 -5.81
C VAL A 4 -4.73 13.34 -4.70
N SER A 5 -5.41 13.23 -3.55
CA SER A 5 -4.96 12.38 -2.46
C SER A 5 -4.93 10.89 -2.85
N ALA A 6 -5.94 10.40 -3.57
CA ALA A 6 -5.95 9.01 -4.04
C ALA A 6 -4.81 8.71 -5.02
N ALA A 7 -4.50 9.66 -5.92
CA ALA A 7 -3.38 9.51 -6.86
C ALA A 7 -2.02 9.50 -6.16
N ASP A 8 -1.80 10.40 -5.20
CA ASP A 8 -0.60 10.42 -4.35
C ASP A 8 -0.43 9.09 -3.60
N LYS A 9 -1.50 8.60 -2.98
CA LYS A 9 -1.45 7.35 -2.20
C LYS A 9 -1.27 6.12 -3.08
N LEU A 10 -1.87 6.10 -4.28
CA LEU A 10 -1.61 5.05 -5.26
C LEU A 10 -0.14 5.03 -5.69
N HIS A 11 0.45 6.19 -5.97
CA HIS A 11 1.87 6.25 -6.31
C HIS A 11 2.74 5.73 -5.17
N ASN A 12 2.49 6.18 -3.94
CA ASN A 12 3.22 5.73 -2.76
C ASN A 12 3.08 4.21 -2.53
N ALA A 13 1.87 3.65 -2.64
CA ALA A 13 1.65 2.21 -2.49
C ALA A 13 2.40 1.38 -3.56
N ARG A 14 2.42 1.85 -4.82
CA ARG A 14 3.18 1.20 -5.89
C ARG A 14 4.68 1.23 -5.65
N SER A 15 5.21 2.34 -5.15
CA SER A 15 6.63 2.45 -4.79
C SER A 15 6.98 1.47 -3.67
N VAL A 16 6.14 1.36 -2.64
CA VAL A 16 6.33 0.38 -1.55
C VAL A 16 6.30 -1.05 -2.07
N LEU A 17 5.34 -1.41 -2.94
CA LEU A 17 5.28 -2.74 -3.55
C LEU A 17 6.52 -3.05 -4.40
N SER A 18 6.99 -2.09 -5.19
CA SER A 18 8.20 -2.25 -6.00
C SER A 18 9.45 -2.43 -5.13
N ASP A 19 9.58 -1.63 -4.08
CA ASP A 19 10.68 -1.75 -3.12
C ASP A 19 10.61 -3.08 -2.38
N TYR A 20 9.42 -3.54 -2.00
CA TYR A 20 9.23 -4.81 -1.30
C TYR A 20 9.69 -5.98 -2.17
N ARG A 21 9.34 -5.98 -3.45
CA ARG A 21 9.81 -7.01 -4.40
C ARG A 21 11.32 -7.04 -4.58
N SER A 22 11.99 -5.92 -4.32
CA SER A 22 13.44 -5.80 -4.48
C SER A 22 14.20 -6.11 -3.18
N LEU A 23 13.62 -5.77 -2.03
CA LEU A 23 14.29 -5.81 -0.72
C LEU A 23 13.72 -6.88 0.22
N GLY A 24 12.53 -7.39 -0.07
CA GLY A 24 11.78 -8.28 0.83
C GLY A 24 11.51 -7.65 2.19
N GLU A 25 11.63 -8.47 3.24
CA GLU A 25 11.35 -8.08 4.62
C GLU A 25 12.28 -6.95 5.14
N ASP A 26 13.45 -6.74 4.56
CA ASP A 26 14.37 -5.66 4.94
C ASP A 26 13.77 -4.27 4.71
N LEU A 27 12.80 -4.16 3.79
CA LEU A 27 12.06 -2.91 3.56
C LEU A 27 11.42 -2.39 4.84
N TRP A 28 10.87 -3.27 5.68
CA TRP A 28 10.06 -2.89 6.82
C TRP A 28 10.84 -2.09 7.86
N GLY A 29 12.17 -2.28 7.94
CA GLY A 29 13.05 -1.50 8.80
C GLY A 29 13.12 -0.01 8.45
N ARG A 30 12.65 0.40 7.27
CA ARG A 30 12.55 1.82 6.86
C ARG A 30 11.32 2.53 7.42
N PHE A 31 10.35 1.79 7.94
CA PHE A 31 9.08 2.33 8.42
C PHE A 31 9.00 2.23 9.95
N ASN A 32 8.62 3.33 10.60
CA ASN A 32 8.44 3.35 12.07
C ASN A 32 7.39 2.34 12.56
N GLY A 33 6.39 2.03 11.73
CA GLY A 33 5.34 1.05 12.05
C GLY A 33 5.71 -0.40 11.71
N GLY A 34 6.92 -0.66 11.17
CA GLY A 34 7.29 -1.96 10.64
C GLY A 34 6.32 -2.45 9.57
N ARG A 35 6.28 -3.77 9.37
CA ARG A 35 5.38 -4.42 8.41
C ARG A 35 3.92 -4.15 8.73
N ASP A 36 3.45 -4.60 9.89
CA ASP A 36 2.02 -4.60 10.23
C ASP A 36 1.44 -3.19 10.29
N GLY A 37 2.17 -2.22 10.85
CA GLY A 37 1.73 -0.83 10.90
C GLY A 37 1.66 -0.20 9.51
N THR A 38 2.60 -0.54 8.62
CA THR A 38 2.60 -0.04 7.24
C THR A 38 1.43 -0.63 6.45
N LEU A 39 1.23 -1.95 6.52
CA LEU A 39 0.11 -2.63 5.85
C LEU A 39 -1.24 -2.11 6.36
N TRP A 40 -1.41 -2.02 7.68
CA TRP A 40 -2.63 -1.44 8.28
C TRP A 40 -2.89 -0.01 7.81
N TYR A 41 -1.86 0.84 7.74
CA TYR A 41 -2.00 2.23 7.27
C TYR A 41 -2.52 2.28 5.84
N TYR A 42 -1.91 1.53 4.92
CA TYR A 42 -2.33 1.52 3.53
C TYR A 42 -3.73 0.94 3.33
N ARG A 43 -4.10 -0.11 4.10
CA ARG A 43 -5.46 -0.65 4.12
C ARG A 43 -6.48 0.39 4.56
N ALA A 44 -6.23 1.06 5.69
CA ALA A 44 -7.12 2.09 6.21
C ALA A 44 -7.30 3.26 5.23
N VAL A 45 -6.24 3.63 4.51
CA VAL A 45 -6.30 4.66 3.45
C VAL A 45 -7.12 4.18 2.25
N ALA A 46 -6.92 2.94 1.79
CA ALA A 46 -7.69 2.36 0.69
C ALA A 46 -9.19 2.29 1.04
N ASP A 47 -9.53 1.85 2.26
CA ASP A 47 -10.91 1.78 2.75
C ASP A 47 -11.55 3.16 2.83
N ALA A 48 -10.83 4.17 3.32
CA ALA A 48 -11.34 5.54 3.44
C ALA A 48 -11.62 6.23 2.09
N LEU A 49 -10.95 5.77 1.03
CA LEU A 49 -11.10 6.25 -0.34
C LEU A 49 -11.97 5.33 -1.21
N ALA A 50 -12.43 4.20 -0.67
CA ALA A 50 -13.22 3.24 -1.42
C ALA A 50 -14.46 3.89 -2.05
N GLY A 51 -14.67 3.64 -3.34
CA GLY A 51 -15.79 4.23 -4.10
C GLY A 51 -15.50 5.61 -4.72
N ASP A 52 -14.35 6.25 -4.44
CA ASP A 52 -13.96 7.55 -5.02
C ASP A 52 -13.46 7.45 -6.48
N GLY A 53 -13.91 6.43 -7.22
CA GLY A 53 -13.61 6.23 -8.64
C GLY A 53 -12.42 5.30 -8.93
N PRO A 54 -11.96 5.26 -10.20
CA PRO A 54 -11.03 4.23 -10.68
C PRO A 54 -9.65 4.28 -10.01
N VAL A 55 -9.20 5.46 -9.59
CA VAL A 55 -7.91 5.63 -8.89
C VAL A 55 -7.95 4.98 -7.50
N ALA A 56 -9.05 5.13 -6.77
CA ALA A 56 -9.22 4.49 -5.46
C ALA A 56 -9.36 2.97 -5.59
N ALA A 57 -10.06 2.50 -6.62
CA ALA A 57 -10.14 1.06 -6.91
C ALA A 57 -8.76 0.45 -7.22
N GLU A 58 -7.93 1.19 -7.96
CA GLU A 58 -6.56 0.78 -8.25
C GLU A 58 -5.66 0.79 -7.00
N LEU A 59 -5.81 1.80 -6.12
CA LEU A 59 -5.13 1.81 -4.83
C LEU A 59 -5.47 0.54 -4.02
N GLY A 60 -6.75 0.17 -3.94
CA GLY A 60 -7.18 -1.05 -3.25
C GLY A 60 -6.54 -2.31 -3.82
N ARG A 61 -6.40 -2.42 -5.14
CA ARG A 61 -5.71 -3.56 -5.78
C ARG A 61 -4.23 -3.65 -5.41
N VAL A 62 -3.52 -2.52 -5.47
CA VAL A 62 -2.08 -2.48 -5.12
C VAL A 62 -1.85 -2.80 -3.66
N VAL A 63 -2.72 -2.32 -2.76
CA VAL A 63 -2.62 -2.64 -1.32
C VAL A 63 -2.87 -4.13 -1.07
N ALA A 64 -3.88 -4.73 -1.71
CA ALA A 64 -4.14 -6.16 -1.58
C ALA A 64 -2.98 -7.02 -2.12
N GLU A 65 -2.35 -6.60 -3.21
CA GLU A 65 -1.16 -7.25 -3.77
C GLU A 65 0.04 -7.17 -2.82
N LEU A 66 0.28 -5.99 -2.22
CA LEU A 66 1.34 -5.81 -1.21
C LEU A 66 1.13 -6.70 0.02
N GLU A 67 -0.11 -6.81 0.51
CA GLU A 67 -0.45 -7.68 1.63
C GLU A 67 -0.25 -9.15 1.29
N HIS A 68 -0.66 -9.58 0.09
CA HIS A 68 -0.47 -10.94 -0.37
C HIS A 68 1.01 -11.31 -0.48
N ASP A 69 1.83 -10.46 -1.11
CA ASP A 69 3.27 -10.69 -1.25
C ASP A 69 3.96 -10.74 0.13
N ALA A 70 3.51 -9.90 1.08
CA ALA A 70 4.03 -9.90 2.45
C ALA A 70 3.66 -11.17 3.22
N ASP A 71 2.42 -11.65 3.10
CA ASP A 71 1.92 -12.84 3.79
C ASP A 71 2.50 -14.14 3.20
N GLY A 72 2.84 -14.16 1.91
CA GLY A 72 3.46 -15.29 1.22
C GLY A 72 4.97 -15.46 1.44
N SER A 73 5.64 -14.47 2.06
CA SER A 73 7.10 -14.46 2.28
C SER A 73 7.54 -15.06 3.63
N GLY A 74 6.65 -15.81 4.30
CA GLY A 74 6.89 -16.47 5.59
C GLY A 74 7.50 -17.87 5.49
#